data_AF-A0A844DB72-F1
#
_entry.id   AF-A0A844DB72-F1
#
_cell.length_a   1.000
_cell.length_b   1.000
_cell.length_c   1.000
_cell.angle_alpha   90.00
_cell.angle_beta   90.00
_cell.angle_gamma   90.00
#
_symmetry.space_group_name_H-M   'P 1'
#
loop_
_entity.id
_entity.type
_entity.pdbx_description
1 polymer ?
#
loop_
_entity_poly.entity_id
_entity_poly.type
_entity_poly.pdbx_seq_one_letter_code
_entity_poly.pdbx_strand_id
1 'polypeptide(L)'
;MADINRNEEKVPAPEEIHGLAAALDQFGADFDPYEYMDTVEDKEQNIRDTEAMLLAGKTDGLKNYLLGFIDDDRDPQAVQAAQELMKRLEEIIPQNALRTAEMSMEQNCNMIDGILNNLPNPEEVGLSIDGGSRYLAIQTCDSGYDYTFFNQDFQELDGGQLDNPEFSMSRAIYELLSDERLQEAKLEALDYAFLVEQAEAAEKEKRAAVLAAQEMQKQKQETPILRVVPVNRFERYIEPGEITQDQYIVKGGILLTPCASTPGFYESSNRRVNGSYIDAHIYEVAERSKRGKPTAFRVVEDAPVENPFEPVGREIAITQSGGIPCGLVYKHEMEGFILSDKTVLLQKERDAHGNYYGGISLDGMMFKIPKMYTPVTDETGRITAFRQMREKDFSREQPQKKPEKKPSIREQLAKKPEQHTAAKPPAKRKDLER
;
A
#
# COMPACT_ATOMS: atom_id res chain seq x y z
N MET A 1 50.42 14.66 -16.28
CA MET A 1 51.11 14.35 -15.03
C MET A 1 50.71 15.45 -14.06
N ALA A 2 49.57 15.26 -13.41
CA ALA A 2 49.13 16.09 -12.31
C ALA A 2 49.28 15.19 -11.09
N ASP A 3 50.23 15.54 -10.23
CA ASP A 3 50.45 14.90 -8.94
C ASP A 3 49.19 15.11 -8.10
N ILE A 4 48.34 14.09 -8.05
CA ILE A 4 47.26 14.01 -7.09
C ILE A 4 47.95 13.80 -5.76
N ASN A 5 47.86 14.82 -4.92
CA ASN A 5 48.31 14.83 -3.54
C ASN A 5 47.68 13.61 -2.84
N ARG A 6 48.47 12.55 -2.71
CA ARG A 6 48.17 11.38 -1.89
C ARG A 6 48.30 11.88 -0.46
N ASN A 7 47.23 12.47 0.08
CA ASN A 7 47.02 12.46 1.52
C ASN A 7 46.79 10.99 1.87
N GLU A 8 47.87 10.22 1.97
CA GLU A 8 47.89 8.99 2.76
C GLU A 8 47.51 9.47 4.17
N GLU A 9 46.25 9.24 4.52
CA GLU A 9 45.68 9.50 5.82
C GLU A 9 46.51 8.67 6.81
N LYS A 10 47.48 9.34 7.42
CA LYS A 10 48.54 8.69 8.17
C LYS A 10 47.91 8.16 9.46
N VAL A 11 47.60 6.86 9.46
CA VAL A 11 47.15 6.14 10.65
C VAL A 11 48.21 6.35 11.75
N PRO A 12 47.83 6.85 12.94
CA PRO A 12 48.76 7.15 14.01
C PRO A 12 49.35 5.83 14.49
N ALA A 13 50.67 5.75 14.49
CA ALA A 13 51.37 4.57 14.98
C ALA A 13 50.99 4.32 16.45
N PRO A 14 50.99 3.07 16.94
CA PRO A 14 50.80 2.77 18.37
C PRO A 14 51.68 3.64 19.28
N GLU A 15 52.86 4.01 18.79
CA GLU A 15 53.83 4.91 19.40
C GLU A 15 53.30 6.34 19.63
N GLU A 16 52.41 6.83 18.77
CA GLU A 16 51.82 8.18 18.87
C GLU A 16 50.73 8.25 19.95
N ILE A 17 49.91 7.21 20.11
CA ILE A 17 48.91 7.10 21.18
C ILE A 17 49.60 6.95 22.55
N HIS A 18 50.59 6.05 22.64
CA HIS A 18 51.40 5.89 23.83
C HIS A 18 52.14 7.20 24.20
N GLY A 19 52.70 7.89 23.20
CA GLY A 19 53.36 9.19 23.37
C GLY A 19 52.40 10.32 23.76
N LEU A 20 51.10 10.23 23.45
CA LEU A 20 50.10 11.17 23.96
C LEU A 20 49.71 10.84 25.41
N ALA A 21 49.50 9.57 25.74
CA ALA A 21 49.24 9.13 27.11
C ALA A 21 50.38 9.54 28.07
N ALA A 22 51.63 9.34 27.67
CA ALA A 22 52.79 9.78 28.44
C ALA A 22 52.87 11.31 28.63
N ALA A 23 52.43 12.08 27.62
CA ALA A 23 52.43 13.54 27.70
C ALA A 23 51.29 14.08 28.59
N LEU A 24 50.14 13.42 28.61
CA LEU A 24 49.03 13.71 29.53
C LEU A 24 49.42 13.40 30.98
N ASP A 25 50.07 12.26 31.21
CA ASP A 25 50.63 11.90 32.52
C ASP A 25 51.63 12.95 33.03
N GLN A 26 52.59 13.33 32.17
CA GLN A 26 53.60 14.32 32.50
C GLN A 26 52.98 15.70 32.80
N PHE A 27 51.93 16.10 32.07
CA PHE A 27 51.22 17.35 32.32
C PHE A 27 50.62 17.41 33.73
N GLY A 28 49.99 16.32 34.20
CA GLY A 28 49.47 16.25 35.56
C GLY A 28 50.58 16.37 36.61
N ALA A 29 51.71 15.71 36.39
CA ALA A 29 52.86 15.80 37.29
C ALA A 29 53.45 17.23 37.36
N ASP A 30 53.45 17.97 36.25
CA ASP A 30 54.07 19.30 36.15
C ASP A 30 53.16 20.43 36.64
N PHE A 31 51.86 20.38 36.34
CA PHE A 31 50.92 21.48 36.57
C PHE A 31 49.86 21.18 37.64
N ASP A 32 49.72 19.93 38.05
CA ASP A 32 48.80 19.51 39.11
C ASP A 32 49.41 18.47 40.06
N PRO A 33 50.59 18.77 40.66
CA PRO A 33 51.37 17.78 41.39
C PRO A 33 50.64 17.23 42.63
N TYR A 34 49.71 18.00 43.21
CA TYR A 34 48.95 17.56 44.38
C TYR A 34 47.90 16.51 43.99
N GLU A 35 47.06 16.80 42.99
CA GLU A 35 46.09 15.82 42.48
C GLU A 35 46.80 14.59 41.90
N TYR A 36 47.91 14.80 41.17
CA TYR A 36 48.69 13.71 40.60
C TYR A 36 49.24 12.77 41.68
N MET A 37 49.79 13.29 42.79
CA MET A 37 50.25 12.44 43.90
C MET A 37 49.12 11.69 44.62
N ASP A 38 47.91 12.26 44.64
CA ASP A 38 46.75 11.63 45.28
C ASP A 38 46.06 10.58 44.39
N THR A 39 46.19 10.71 43.06
CA THR A 39 45.48 9.87 42.08
C THR A 39 46.36 8.86 41.34
N VAL A 40 47.67 9.11 41.24
CA VAL A 40 48.60 8.25 40.49
C VAL A 40 49.53 7.50 41.44
N GLU A 41 49.23 6.22 41.67
CA GLU A 41 50.08 5.31 42.47
C GLU A 41 51.26 4.75 41.67
N ASP A 42 51.01 4.38 40.41
CA ASP A 42 52.02 3.82 39.49
C ASP A 42 51.93 4.55 38.14
N LYS A 43 53.02 5.26 37.79
CA LYS A 43 53.11 6.04 36.57
C LYS A 43 52.96 5.19 35.30
N GLU A 44 53.61 4.04 35.24
CA GLU A 44 53.52 3.22 34.04
C GLU A 44 52.12 2.64 33.86
N GLN A 45 51.43 2.31 34.97
CA GLN A 45 50.05 1.87 34.93
C GLN A 45 49.11 2.99 34.51
N ASN A 46 49.28 4.21 35.04
CA ASN A 46 48.47 5.37 34.67
C ASN A 46 48.60 5.72 33.17
N ILE A 47 49.81 5.61 32.60
CA ILE A 47 50.03 5.76 31.16
C ILE A 47 49.29 4.67 30.37
N ARG A 48 49.36 3.40 30.80
CA ARG A 48 48.64 2.29 30.15
C ARG A 48 47.11 2.46 30.21
N ASP A 49 46.60 2.91 31.35
CA ASP A 49 45.16 3.13 31.53
C ASP A 49 44.68 4.31 30.67
N THR A 50 45.47 5.39 30.62
CA THR A 50 45.21 6.54 29.74
C THR A 50 45.24 6.12 28.26
N GLU A 51 46.22 5.30 27.86
CA GLU A 51 46.29 4.73 26.51
C GLU A 51 45.05 3.91 26.16
N ALA A 52 44.57 3.06 27.09
CA ALA A 52 43.32 2.31 26.91
C ALA A 52 42.09 3.22 26.78
N MET A 53 42.04 4.33 27.53
CA MET A 53 40.96 5.34 27.41
C MET A 53 40.98 6.04 26.05
N LEU A 54 42.17 6.40 25.55
CA LEU A 54 42.35 6.99 24.22
C LEU A 54 41.90 6.00 23.13
N LEU A 55 42.30 4.73 23.23
CA LEU A 55 41.90 3.65 22.32
C LEU A 55 40.38 3.41 22.33
N ALA A 56 39.74 3.52 23.50
CA ALA A 56 38.30 3.38 23.64
C ALA A 56 37.51 4.65 23.24
N GLY A 57 38.20 5.72 22.80
CA GLY A 57 37.57 7.01 22.46
C GLY A 57 37.01 7.77 23.66
N LYS A 58 37.29 7.33 24.90
CA LYS A 58 36.78 7.91 26.16
C LYS A 58 37.58 9.14 26.57
N THR A 59 37.57 10.17 25.73
CA THR A 59 38.43 11.36 25.87
C THR A 59 37.77 12.53 26.59
N ASP A 60 36.46 12.47 26.87
CA ASP A 60 35.72 13.60 27.46
C ASP A 60 36.28 14.02 28.83
N GLY A 61 36.68 13.05 29.66
CA GLY A 61 37.32 13.33 30.95
C GLY A 61 38.64 14.07 30.80
N LEU A 62 39.47 13.65 29.85
CA LEU A 62 40.77 14.27 29.55
C LEU A 62 40.59 15.69 28.98
N LYS A 63 39.61 15.89 28.09
CA LYS A 63 39.29 17.21 27.54
C LYS A 63 38.81 18.16 28.63
N ASN A 64 37.90 17.72 29.50
CA ASN A 64 37.39 18.53 30.61
C ASN A 64 38.50 18.91 31.59
N TYR A 65 39.40 17.97 31.88
CA TYR A 65 40.57 18.24 32.72
C TYR A 65 41.46 19.35 32.13
N LEU A 66 41.82 19.24 30.85
CA LEU A 66 42.65 20.25 30.17
C LEU A 66 41.94 21.60 30.01
N LEU A 67 40.62 21.61 29.77
CA LEU A 67 39.81 22.83 29.70
C LEU A 67 39.87 23.62 31.02
N GLY A 68 39.91 22.92 32.17
CA GLY A 68 40.04 23.57 33.47
C GLY A 68 41.28 24.46 33.59
N PHE A 69 42.41 24.06 32.99
CA PHE A 69 43.64 24.87 32.97
C PHE A 69 43.57 25.99 31.95
N ILE A 70 42.91 25.77 30.81
CA ILE A 70 42.76 26.77 29.75
C ILE A 70 41.84 27.91 30.20
N ASP A 71 40.76 27.61 30.90
CA ASP A 71 39.79 28.60 31.38
C ASP A 71 40.29 29.42 32.57
N ASP A 72 41.18 28.84 33.38
CA ASP A 72 41.69 29.46 34.60
C ASP A 72 42.74 30.57 34.32
N ASP A 73 43.48 30.52 33.20
CA ASP A 73 44.41 31.57 32.71
C ASP A 73 45.52 32.00 33.70
N ARG A 74 45.59 31.41 34.91
CA ARG A 74 46.55 31.83 35.95
C ARG A 74 47.99 31.47 35.60
N ASP A 75 48.21 30.42 34.81
CA ASP A 75 49.54 29.97 34.37
C ASP A 75 49.58 29.84 32.82
N PRO A 76 50.21 30.80 32.11
CA PRO A 76 50.35 30.75 30.66
C PRO A 76 51.07 29.51 30.13
N GLN A 77 51.99 28.91 30.91
CA GLN A 77 52.70 27.71 30.50
C GLN A 77 51.78 26.49 30.57
N ALA A 78 50.98 26.38 31.63
CA ALA A 78 49.95 25.34 31.77
C ALA A 78 48.90 25.46 30.66
N VAL A 79 48.43 26.67 30.36
CA VAL A 79 47.47 26.94 29.26
C VAL A 79 48.05 26.49 27.93
N GLN A 80 49.30 26.86 27.62
CA GLN A 80 49.93 26.49 26.35
C GLN A 80 50.13 24.97 26.23
N ALA A 81 50.59 24.31 27.29
CA ALA A 81 50.76 22.86 27.31
C ALA A 81 49.42 22.13 27.17
N ALA A 82 48.36 22.62 27.83
CA ALA A 82 47.02 22.08 27.74
C ALA A 82 46.42 22.23 26.33
N GLN A 83 46.64 23.37 25.67
CA GLN A 83 46.20 23.62 24.29
C GLN A 83 46.87 22.67 23.30
N GLU A 84 48.17 22.40 23.45
CA GLU A 84 48.89 21.45 22.60
C GLU A 84 48.38 20.01 22.78
N LEU A 85 48.13 19.59 24.03
CA LEU A 85 47.55 18.28 24.32
C LEU A 85 46.12 18.15 23.79
N MET A 86 45.32 19.22 23.89
CA MET A 86 43.96 19.26 23.36
C MET A 86 43.94 19.11 21.83
N LYS A 87 44.86 19.80 21.14
CA LYS A 87 45.04 19.65 19.69
C LYS A 87 45.42 18.21 19.32
N ARG A 88 46.38 17.61 20.02
CA ARG A 88 46.81 16.21 19.78
C ARG A 88 45.68 15.21 20.04
N LEU A 89 44.86 15.44 21.07
CA LEU A 89 43.65 14.66 21.33
C LEU A 89 42.66 14.74 20.16
N GLU A 90 42.40 15.95 19.63
CA GLU A 90 41.48 16.15 18.51
C GLU A 90 41.96 15.50 17.20
N GLU A 91 43.26 15.44 16.96
CA GLU A 91 43.85 14.78 15.79
C GLU A 91 43.79 13.24 15.90
N ILE A 92 44.05 12.68 17.08
CA ILE A 92 44.11 11.22 17.29
C ILE A 92 42.71 10.56 17.33
N ILE A 93 41.66 11.27 17.76
CA ILE A 93 40.32 10.68 17.93
C ILE A 93 39.74 10.10 16.63
N PRO A 94 39.64 10.86 15.51
CA PRO A 94 39.12 10.32 14.26
C PRO A 94 39.98 9.17 13.72
N GLN A 95 41.29 9.29 13.87
CA GLN A 95 42.23 8.30 13.37
C GLN A 95 42.16 6.97 14.14
N ASN A 96 41.96 7.04 15.45
CA ASN A 96 41.76 5.84 16.27
C ASN A 96 40.42 5.15 15.94
N ALA A 97 39.36 5.92 15.64
CA ALA A 97 38.09 5.36 15.19
C ALA A 97 38.23 4.62 13.84
N LEU A 98 38.95 5.21 12.88
CA LEU A 98 39.27 4.59 11.59
C LEU A 98 40.06 3.29 11.80
N ARG A 99 41.14 3.33 12.59
CA ARG A 99 41.93 2.14 12.91
C ARG A 99 41.11 1.03 13.58
N THR A 100 40.22 1.39 14.50
CA THR A 100 39.33 0.43 15.16
C THR A 100 38.41 -0.25 14.14
N ALA A 101 37.87 0.52 13.19
CA ALA A 101 37.03 -0.02 12.11
C ALA A 101 37.83 -0.90 11.14
N GLU A 102 39.05 -0.51 10.77
CA GLU A 102 39.94 -1.30 9.91
C GLU A 102 40.30 -2.64 10.57
N MET A 103 40.64 -2.62 11.87
CA MET A 103 40.95 -3.84 12.62
C MET A 103 39.73 -4.76 12.75
N SER A 104 38.53 -4.23 13.00
CA SER A 104 37.32 -5.05 13.09
C SER A 104 36.94 -5.65 11.72
N MET A 105 37.11 -4.86 10.66
CA MET A 105 36.93 -5.28 9.28
C MET A 105 37.89 -6.40 8.89
N GLU A 106 39.18 -6.27 9.21
CA GLU A 106 40.20 -7.31 8.99
C GLU A 106 39.86 -8.58 9.78
N GLN A 107 39.45 -8.44 11.04
CA GLN A 107 39.00 -9.57 11.87
C GLN A 107 37.80 -10.29 11.25
N ASN A 108 36.80 -9.55 10.78
CA ASN A 108 35.62 -10.14 10.14
C ASN A 108 36.00 -10.84 8.83
N CYS A 109 36.84 -10.23 8.00
CA CYS A 109 37.33 -10.86 6.77
C CYS A 109 38.08 -12.17 7.07
N ASN A 110 38.95 -12.17 8.10
CA ASN A 110 39.66 -13.37 8.54
C ASN A 110 38.71 -14.48 9.03
N MET A 111 37.63 -14.13 9.74
CA MET A 111 36.61 -15.09 10.15
C MET A 111 35.87 -15.67 8.94
N ILE A 112 35.49 -14.82 7.98
CA ILE A 112 34.84 -15.23 6.74
C ILE A 112 35.77 -16.15 5.95
N ASP A 113 37.06 -15.80 5.77
CA ASP A 113 38.04 -16.67 5.11
C ASP A 113 38.15 -18.04 5.80
N GLY A 114 38.10 -18.07 7.13
CA GLY A 114 38.04 -19.32 7.90
C GLY A 114 36.84 -20.20 7.50
N ILE A 115 35.68 -19.61 7.24
CA ILE A 115 34.48 -20.32 6.77
C ILE A 115 34.66 -20.76 5.32
N LEU A 116 35.11 -19.86 4.44
CA LEU A 116 35.31 -20.10 3.01
C LEU A 116 36.28 -21.26 2.74
N ASN A 117 37.33 -21.39 3.55
CA ASN A 117 38.30 -22.48 3.44
C ASN A 117 37.70 -23.89 3.65
N ASN A 118 36.50 -24.00 4.22
CA ASN A 118 35.80 -25.27 4.40
C ASN A 118 34.81 -25.58 3.26
N LEU A 119 34.62 -24.67 2.32
CA LEU A 119 33.72 -24.86 1.18
C LEU A 119 34.43 -25.57 0.01
N PRO A 120 33.70 -26.40 -0.75
CA PRO A 120 34.28 -27.17 -1.85
C PRO A 120 34.63 -26.31 -3.07
N ASN A 121 33.91 -25.20 -3.28
CA ASN A 121 34.12 -24.29 -4.40
C ASN A 121 34.36 -22.86 -3.86
N PRO A 122 35.52 -22.23 -4.10
CA PRO A 122 35.77 -20.85 -3.69
C PRO A 122 35.11 -19.81 -4.62
N GLU A 123 34.63 -20.21 -5.80
CA GLU A 123 33.97 -19.33 -6.78
C GLU A 123 32.46 -19.24 -6.56
N GLU A 124 31.87 -20.15 -5.80
CA GLU A 124 30.43 -20.25 -5.51
C GLU A 124 30.21 -20.56 -4.04
N VAL A 125 29.62 -19.63 -3.30
CA VAL A 125 29.55 -19.66 -1.84
C VAL A 125 28.11 -19.51 -1.39
N GLY A 126 27.65 -20.48 -0.60
CA GLY A 126 26.41 -20.40 0.17
C GLY A 126 26.70 -20.11 1.64
N LEU A 127 25.95 -19.20 2.25
CA LEU A 127 26.04 -18.88 3.66
C LEU A 127 24.66 -18.88 4.31
N SER A 128 24.58 -19.48 5.49
CA SER A 128 23.47 -19.35 6.43
C SER A 128 23.78 -18.24 7.42
N ILE A 129 22.81 -17.36 7.66
CA ILE A 129 22.94 -16.19 8.52
C ILE A 129 22.01 -16.35 9.73
N ASP A 130 22.59 -16.25 10.93
CA ASP A 130 21.89 -16.35 12.22
C ASP A 130 21.02 -17.61 12.33
N GLY A 131 21.60 -18.77 11.97
CA GLY A 131 20.92 -20.06 12.09
C GLY A 131 19.78 -20.27 11.10
N GLY A 132 19.90 -19.70 9.89
CA GLY A 132 18.94 -19.89 8.80
C GLY A 132 17.79 -18.87 8.79
N SER A 133 17.93 -17.75 9.51
CA SER A 133 16.98 -16.64 9.41
C SER A 133 17.02 -15.97 8.03
N ARG A 134 18.20 -15.99 7.40
CA ARG A 134 18.47 -15.56 6.03
C ARG A 134 19.58 -16.42 5.43
N TYR A 135 19.70 -16.34 4.12
CA TYR A 135 20.77 -16.98 3.36
C TYR A 135 21.39 -16.00 2.38
N LEU A 136 22.67 -16.19 2.08
CA LEU A 136 23.40 -15.46 1.03
C LEU A 136 23.98 -16.48 0.06
N ALA A 137 23.62 -16.34 -1.22
CA ALA A 137 24.31 -16.97 -2.33
C ALA A 137 25.21 -15.91 -2.98
N ILE A 138 26.49 -16.20 -3.17
CA ILE A 138 27.42 -15.30 -3.86
C ILE A 138 28.34 -16.12 -4.77
N GLN A 139 28.56 -15.63 -5.99
CA GLN A 139 29.45 -16.26 -6.96
C GLN A 139 30.31 -15.21 -7.67
N THR A 140 31.49 -15.59 -8.14
CA THR A 140 32.34 -14.71 -8.96
C THR A 140 31.74 -14.48 -10.35
N CYS A 141 31.94 -13.29 -10.89
CA CYS A 141 31.58 -12.93 -12.28
C CYS A 141 32.62 -11.96 -12.88
N ASP A 142 32.50 -11.64 -14.18
CA ASP A 142 33.54 -10.90 -14.92
C ASP A 142 33.89 -9.51 -14.33
N SER A 143 32.93 -8.84 -13.67
CA SER A 143 33.14 -7.53 -13.05
C SER A 143 33.17 -7.56 -11.51
N GLY A 144 33.15 -8.73 -10.89
CA GLY A 144 33.18 -8.87 -9.43
C GLY A 144 32.37 -10.06 -8.96
N TYR A 145 31.20 -9.81 -8.37
CA TYR A 145 30.39 -10.85 -7.73
C TYR A 145 28.90 -10.70 -8.02
N ASP A 146 28.23 -11.79 -8.37
CA ASP A 146 26.77 -11.86 -8.35
C ASP A 146 26.32 -12.39 -7.00
N TYR A 147 25.31 -11.75 -6.40
CA TYR A 147 24.82 -12.13 -5.09
C TYR A 147 23.29 -12.16 -5.04
N THR A 148 22.76 -12.99 -4.16
CA THR A 148 21.34 -13.03 -3.82
C THR A 148 21.17 -13.32 -2.34
N PHE A 149 20.42 -12.46 -1.64
CA PHE A 149 19.92 -12.70 -0.30
C PHE A 149 18.54 -13.37 -0.36
N PHE A 150 18.35 -14.37 0.49
CA PHE A 150 17.08 -15.07 0.67
C PHE A 150 16.59 -14.96 2.12
N ASN A 151 15.27 -15.04 2.30
CA ASN A 151 14.67 -15.22 3.62
C ASN A 151 14.75 -16.70 4.07
N GLN A 152 14.27 -16.99 5.28
CA GLN A 152 14.17 -18.34 5.84
C GLN A 152 13.42 -19.35 4.95
N ASP A 153 12.54 -18.87 4.07
CA ASP A 153 11.70 -19.67 3.15
C ASP A 153 12.32 -19.75 1.74
N PHE A 154 13.60 -19.38 1.59
CA PHE A 154 14.35 -19.37 0.32
C PHE A 154 13.76 -18.45 -0.76
N GLN A 155 12.98 -17.46 -0.35
CA GLN A 155 12.47 -16.43 -1.26
C GLN A 155 13.48 -15.28 -1.33
N GLU A 156 13.75 -14.83 -2.55
CA GLU A 156 14.63 -13.70 -2.83
C GLU A 156 14.16 -12.44 -2.08
N LEU A 157 15.06 -11.85 -1.30
CA LEU A 157 14.90 -10.58 -0.61
C LEU A 157 15.54 -9.44 -1.40
N ASP A 158 16.78 -9.66 -1.82
CA ASP A 158 17.57 -8.75 -2.64
C ASP A 158 18.55 -9.56 -3.49
N GLY A 159 18.91 -9.04 -4.65
CA GLY A 159 19.86 -9.68 -5.55
C GLY A 159 20.43 -8.68 -6.54
N GLY A 160 21.70 -8.85 -6.86
CA GLY A 160 22.41 -7.88 -7.67
C GLY A 160 23.84 -8.29 -7.97
N GLN A 161 24.59 -7.31 -8.46
CA GLN A 161 25.99 -7.45 -8.83
C GLN A 161 26.83 -6.43 -8.06
N LEU A 162 27.88 -6.91 -7.43
CA LEU A 162 28.91 -6.11 -6.78
C LEU A 162 30.08 -5.95 -7.75
N ASP A 163 30.11 -4.81 -8.44
CA ASP A 163 31.11 -4.47 -9.47
C ASP A 163 32.45 -4.02 -8.86
N ASN A 164 33.14 -4.94 -8.19
CA ASN A 164 34.50 -4.70 -7.72
C ASN A 164 35.34 -5.99 -7.75
N PRO A 165 36.03 -6.26 -8.86
CA PRO A 165 36.81 -7.50 -9.03
C PRO A 165 38.10 -7.51 -8.20
N GLU A 166 38.50 -6.37 -7.64
CA GLU A 166 39.68 -6.25 -6.78
C GLU A 166 39.41 -6.73 -5.34
N PHE A 167 38.13 -6.87 -4.96
CA PHE A 167 37.77 -7.45 -3.67
C PHE A 167 38.10 -8.95 -3.64
N SER A 168 38.52 -9.43 -2.46
CA SER A 168 38.48 -10.86 -2.18
C SER A 168 37.04 -11.29 -1.94
N MET A 169 36.76 -12.60 -2.02
CA MET A 169 35.44 -13.16 -1.68
C MET A 169 35.03 -12.78 -0.25
N SER A 170 35.95 -12.86 0.72
CA SER A 170 35.70 -12.44 2.11
C SER A 170 35.37 -10.95 2.23
N ARG A 171 36.05 -10.10 1.47
CA ARG A 171 35.77 -8.67 1.42
C ARG A 171 34.40 -8.38 0.82
N ALA A 172 34.08 -9.02 -0.30
CA ALA A 172 32.78 -8.91 -0.95
C ALA A 172 31.63 -9.30 -0.01
N ILE A 173 31.78 -10.42 0.70
CA ILE A 173 30.81 -10.87 1.71
C ILE A 173 30.69 -9.85 2.85
N TYR A 174 31.80 -9.34 3.37
CA TYR A 174 31.77 -8.31 4.42
C TYR A 174 31.02 -7.05 3.99
N GLU A 175 31.24 -6.57 2.76
CA GLU A 175 30.56 -5.39 2.23
C GLU A 175 29.06 -5.62 2.09
N LEU A 176 28.66 -6.77 1.51
CA LEU A 176 27.24 -7.14 1.37
C LEU A 176 26.54 -7.28 2.72
N LEU A 177 27.19 -7.92 3.70
CA LEU A 177 26.67 -7.98 5.06
C LEU A 177 26.62 -6.59 5.70
N SER A 178 27.53 -5.69 5.33
CA SER A 178 27.57 -4.35 5.91
C SER A 178 26.40 -3.48 5.46
N ASP A 179 26.07 -3.55 4.19
CA ASP A 179 24.92 -2.85 3.60
C ASP A 179 23.60 -3.28 4.27
N GLU A 180 23.49 -4.57 4.61
CA GLU A 180 22.35 -5.15 5.33
C GLU A 180 22.40 -4.99 6.86
N ARG A 181 23.48 -4.39 7.42
CA ARG A 181 23.74 -4.27 8.87
C ARG A 181 23.84 -5.62 9.60
N LEU A 182 24.48 -6.59 8.95
CA LEU A 182 24.66 -7.98 9.39
C LEU A 182 26.15 -8.30 9.66
N GLN A 183 27.00 -7.31 9.94
CA GLN A 183 28.44 -7.50 10.14
C GLN A 183 28.77 -8.37 11.36
N GLU A 184 27.90 -8.36 12.37
CA GLU A 184 28.03 -9.14 13.60
C GLU A 184 27.23 -10.46 13.57
N ALA A 185 26.59 -10.76 12.43
CA ALA A 185 25.75 -11.94 12.31
C ALA A 185 26.58 -13.23 12.35
N LYS A 186 25.98 -14.30 12.87
CA LYS A 186 26.62 -15.61 12.90
C LYS A 186 26.53 -16.24 11.51
N LEU A 187 27.69 -16.45 10.88
CA LEU A 187 27.79 -17.08 9.57
C LEU A 187 28.13 -18.56 9.68
N GLU A 188 27.44 -19.38 8.89
CA GLU A 188 27.72 -20.81 8.75
C GLU A 188 27.77 -21.16 7.26
N ALA A 189 28.76 -21.97 6.87
CA ALA A 189 28.89 -22.48 5.51
C ALA A 189 27.64 -23.30 5.13
N LEU A 190 27.09 -23.01 3.95
CA LEU A 190 26.00 -23.76 3.34
C LEU A 190 26.41 -24.18 1.93
N ASP A 191 25.96 -25.36 1.50
CA ASP A 191 26.19 -25.80 0.14
C ASP A 191 25.44 -24.88 -0.85
N TYR A 192 26.18 -24.30 -1.79
CA TYR A 192 25.64 -23.35 -2.77
C TYR A 192 24.58 -24.02 -3.65
N ALA A 193 24.85 -25.23 -4.13
CA ALA A 193 23.93 -25.97 -5.00
C ALA A 193 22.61 -26.28 -4.27
N PHE A 194 22.67 -26.71 -3.02
CA PHE A 194 21.49 -26.85 -2.17
C PHE A 194 20.70 -25.55 -2.03
N LEU A 195 21.37 -24.43 -1.78
CA LEU A 195 20.71 -23.13 -1.61
C LEU A 195 19.96 -22.71 -2.89
N VAL A 196 20.60 -22.86 -4.06
CA VAL A 196 19.99 -22.57 -5.36
C VAL A 196 18.80 -23.50 -5.65
N GLU A 197 18.93 -24.80 -5.37
CA GLU A 197 17.83 -25.75 -5.53
C GLU A 197 16.60 -25.37 -4.69
N GLN A 198 16.81 -24.95 -3.44
CA GLN A 198 15.72 -24.51 -2.57
C GLN A 198 15.07 -23.22 -3.06
N ALA A 199 15.86 -22.28 -3.56
CA ALA A 199 15.34 -21.03 -4.14
C ALA A 199 14.47 -21.30 -5.38
N GLU A 200 14.90 -22.18 -6.28
CA GLU A 200 14.11 -22.59 -7.45
C GLU A 200 12.80 -23.28 -7.05
N ALA A 201 12.84 -24.14 -6.02
CA ALA A 201 11.65 -24.80 -5.50
C ALA A 201 10.65 -23.79 -4.92
N ALA A 202 11.12 -22.83 -4.13
CA ALA A 202 10.31 -21.77 -3.55
C ALA A 202 9.68 -20.88 -4.64
N GLU A 203 10.43 -20.54 -5.69
CA GLU A 203 9.90 -19.76 -6.81
C GLU A 203 8.83 -20.53 -7.59
N LYS A 204 9.06 -21.83 -7.85
CA LYS A 204 8.11 -22.70 -8.53
C LYS A 204 6.80 -22.84 -7.73
N GLU A 205 6.88 -22.99 -6.42
CA GLU A 205 5.70 -23.03 -5.55
C GLU A 205 4.94 -21.71 -5.60
N LYS A 206 5.63 -20.57 -5.50
CA LYS A 206 5.02 -19.24 -5.61
C LYS A 206 4.32 -19.05 -6.95
N ARG A 207 4.96 -19.44 -8.07
CA ARG A 207 4.36 -19.39 -9.41
C ARG A 207 3.13 -20.28 -9.51
N ALA A 208 3.18 -21.50 -8.95
CA ALA A 208 2.04 -22.41 -8.92
C ALA A 208 0.87 -21.84 -8.10
N ALA A 209 1.15 -21.24 -6.95
CA ALA A 209 0.14 -20.59 -6.11
C ALA A 209 -0.53 -19.41 -6.82
N VAL A 210 0.24 -18.58 -7.54
CA VAL A 210 -0.30 -17.48 -8.36
C VAL A 210 -1.19 -18.00 -9.48
N LEU A 211 -0.77 -19.05 -10.19
CA LEU A 211 -1.58 -19.67 -11.25
C LEU A 211 -2.88 -20.26 -10.69
N ALA A 212 -2.80 -20.98 -9.57
CA ALA A 212 -3.98 -21.53 -8.89
C ALA A 212 -4.95 -20.42 -8.45
N ALA A 213 -4.43 -19.31 -7.89
CA ALA A 213 -5.25 -18.17 -7.51
C ALA A 213 -5.92 -17.50 -8.72
N GLN A 214 -5.21 -17.39 -9.85
CA GLN A 214 -5.77 -16.88 -11.10
C GLN A 214 -6.86 -17.80 -11.68
N GLU A 215 -6.67 -19.12 -11.62
CA GLU A 215 -7.70 -20.08 -12.04
C GLU A 215 -8.94 -20.00 -11.15
N MET A 216 -8.77 -19.89 -9.83
CA MET A 216 -9.89 -19.68 -8.90
C MET A 216 -10.63 -18.37 -9.19
N GLN A 217 -9.93 -17.29 -9.56
CA GLN A 217 -10.56 -16.04 -9.97
C GLN A 217 -11.33 -16.17 -11.30
N LYS A 218 -10.78 -16.87 -12.30
CA LYS A 218 -11.49 -17.13 -13.57
C LYS A 218 -12.76 -17.94 -13.36
N GLN A 219 -12.71 -18.97 -12.52
CA GLN A 219 -13.91 -19.76 -12.20
C GLN A 219 -14.98 -18.94 -11.48
N LYS A 220 -14.59 -17.93 -10.69
CA LYS A 220 -15.53 -17.03 -10.03
C LYS A 220 -16.19 -16.03 -10.98
N GLN A 221 -15.59 -15.75 -12.14
CA GLN A 221 -16.09 -14.79 -13.14
C GLN A 221 -17.01 -15.41 -14.21
N GLU A 222 -17.17 -16.72 -14.29
CA GLU A 222 -18.16 -17.33 -15.20
C GLU A 222 -19.58 -17.18 -14.62
N THR A 223 -20.14 -15.98 -14.71
CA THR A 223 -21.55 -15.73 -14.39
C THR A 223 -22.44 -16.60 -15.27
N PRO A 224 -23.33 -17.42 -14.69
CA PRO A 224 -24.07 -18.43 -15.44
C PRO A 224 -24.99 -17.81 -16.49
N ILE A 225 -24.92 -18.34 -17.72
CA ILE A 225 -25.80 -17.94 -18.82
C ILE A 225 -27.21 -18.53 -18.58
N LEU A 226 -28.20 -17.64 -18.40
CA LEU A 226 -29.59 -17.98 -18.15
C LEU A 226 -30.38 -17.94 -19.47
N ARG A 227 -30.79 -19.11 -19.95
CA ARG A 227 -31.60 -19.23 -21.18
C ARG A 227 -33.02 -18.74 -20.97
N VAL A 228 -33.59 -18.15 -22.02
CA VAL A 228 -35.01 -17.80 -22.11
C VAL A 228 -35.86 -19.06 -22.04
N VAL A 229 -36.92 -18.99 -21.24
CA VAL A 229 -37.91 -20.04 -21.03
C VAL A 229 -39.24 -19.58 -21.66
N PRO A 230 -39.92 -20.43 -22.43
CA PRO A 230 -41.23 -20.11 -22.99
C PRO A 230 -42.26 -19.73 -21.92
N VAL A 231 -43.06 -18.68 -22.19
CA VAL A 231 -44.09 -18.14 -21.28
C VAL A 231 -45.17 -19.19 -20.96
N ASN A 232 -45.51 -20.05 -21.92
CA ASN A 232 -46.52 -21.10 -21.75
C ASN A 232 -46.19 -22.10 -20.61
N ARG A 233 -44.92 -22.20 -20.19
CA ARG A 233 -44.51 -23.00 -19.03
C ARG A 233 -45.06 -22.46 -17.70
N PHE A 234 -45.55 -21.22 -17.69
CA PHE A 234 -45.95 -20.49 -16.51
C PHE A 234 -47.42 -20.03 -16.55
N GLU A 235 -48.26 -20.59 -17.42
CA GLU A 235 -49.69 -20.26 -17.55
C GLU A 235 -50.50 -20.37 -16.25
N ARG A 236 -50.01 -21.14 -15.26
CA ARG A 236 -50.62 -21.22 -13.92
C ARG A 236 -50.43 -19.98 -13.06
N TYR A 237 -49.50 -19.10 -13.45
CA TYR A 237 -49.05 -17.96 -12.66
C TYR A 237 -49.14 -16.63 -13.41
N ILE A 238 -49.36 -16.66 -14.74
CA ILE A 238 -49.38 -15.48 -15.60
C ILE A 238 -50.67 -15.51 -16.41
N GLU A 239 -51.41 -14.40 -16.42
CA GLU A 239 -52.62 -14.24 -17.23
C GLU A 239 -52.28 -13.95 -18.70
N PRO A 240 -53.14 -14.35 -19.66
CA PRO A 240 -52.95 -14.01 -21.07
C PRO A 240 -52.85 -12.49 -21.28
N GLY A 241 -51.70 -12.02 -21.76
CA GLY A 241 -51.43 -10.60 -22.03
C GLY A 241 -50.68 -9.85 -20.94
N GLU A 242 -50.35 -10.49 -19.82
CA GLU A 242 -49.59 -9.88 -18.71
C GLU A 242 -48.10 -9.66 -19.05
N ILE A 243 -47.57 -10.35 -20.07
CA ILE A 243 -46.20 -10.20 -20.56
C ILE A 243 -46.18 -9.56 -21.96
N THR A 244 -45.40 -8.50 -22.11
CA THR A 244 -45.18 -7.78 -23.37
C THR A 244 -44.19 -8.50 -24.28
N GLN A 245 -44.16 -8.14 -25.57
CA GLN A 245 -43.28 -8.80 -26.57
C GLN A 245 -41.78 -8.63 -26.30
N ASP A 246 -41.41 -7.62 -25.53
CA ASP A 246 -40.02 -7.28 -25.20
C ASP A 246 -39.60 -7.78 -23.82
N GLN A 247 -40.47 -8.50 -23.11
CA GLN A 247 -40.17 -9.14 -21.84
C GLN A 247 -39.81 -10.62 -22.02
N TYR A 248 -38.93 -11.12 -21.16
CA TYR A 248 -38.40 -12.48 -21.23
C TYR A 248 -38.47 -13.14 -19.87
N ILE A 249 -38.80 -14.44 -19.82
CA ILE A 249 -38.64 -15.22 -18.59
C ILE A 249 -37.38 -16.05 -18.73
N VAL A 250 -36.50 -16.06 -17.73
CA VAL A 250 -35.30 -16.93 -17.72
C VAL A 250 -35.43 -18.06 -16.71
N LYS A 251 -34.48 -19.00 -16.75
CA LYS A 251 -34.44 -20.17 -15.85
C LYS A 251 -34.67 -19.75 -14.39
N GLY A 252 -35.59 -20.45 -13.74
CA GLY A 252 -36.01 -20.12 -12.37
C GLY A 252 -37.26 -19.22 -12.29
N GLY A 253 -37.88 -18.85 -13.42
CA GLY A 253 -39.10 -18.05 -13.43
C GLY A 253 -38.85 -16.58 -13.11
N ILE A 254 -37.70 -16.05 -13.54
CA ILE A 254 -37.32 -14.65 -13.35
C ILE A 254 -37.80 -13.87 -14.58
N LEU A 255 -38.69 -12.90 -14.38
CA LEU A 255 -39.18 -12.01 -15.43
C LEU A 255 -38.19 -10.87 -15.62
N LEU A 256 -37.72 -10.69 -16.86
CA LEU A 256 -36.80 -9.65 -17.29
C LEU A 256 -37.54 -8.61 -18.14
N THR A 257 -37.43 -7.34 -17.75
CA THR A 257 -38.01 -6.19 -18.44
C THR A 257 -36.88 -5.31 -18.99
N PRO A 258 -36.97 -4.76 -20.21
CA PRO A 258 -35.95 -3.86 -20.74
C PRO A 258 -35.73 -2.65 -19.82
N CYS A 259 -34.47 -2.31 -19.54
CA CYS A 259 -34.14 -1.11 -18.77
C CYS A 259 -34.48 0.16 -19.58
N ALA A 260 -35.12 1.13 -18.94
CA ALA A 260 -35.53 2.37 -19.59
C ALA A 260 -34.33 3.30 -19.93
N SER A 261 -33.33 3.38 -19.05
CA SER A 261 -32.16 4.26 -19.21
C SER A 261 -31.07 3.68 -20.10
N THR A 262 -30.96 2.34 -20.16
CA THR A 262 -29.80 1.66 -20.73
C THR A 262 -30.25 0.60 -21.76
N PRO A 263 -30.41 0.99 -23.03
CA PRO A 263 -30.81 0.07 -24.09
C PRO A 263 -29.88 -1.14 -24.19
N GLY A 264 -30.46 -2.34 -24.27
CA GLY A 264 -29.71 -3.60 -24.36
C GLY A 264 -29.50 -4.31 -23.02
N PHE A 265 -29.85 -3.66 -21.91
CA PHE A 265 -29.91 -4.27 -20.58
C PHE A 265 -31.36 -4.51 -20.15
N TYR A 266 -31.52 -5.44 -19.22
CA TYR A 266 -32.79 -5.88 -18.70
C TYR A 266 -32.72 -5.95 -17.18
N GLU A 267 -33.80 -5.63 -16.49
CA GLU A 267 -33.91 -5.73 -15.04
C GLU A 267 -34.89 -6.84 -14.67
N SER A 268 -34.57 -7.58 -13.61
CA SER A 268 -35.54 -8.51 -13.01
C SER A 268 -36.42 -7.82 -11.98
N SER A 269 -37.67 -8.27 -11.86
CA SER A 269 -38.48 -7.90 -10.69
C SER A 269 -37.93 -8.53 -9.39
N ASN A 270 -38.34 -8.03 -8.22
CA ASN A 270 -38.02 -8.63 -6.92
C ASN A 270 -38.86 -9.88 -6.59
N ARG A 271 -39.62 -10.38 -7.55
CA ARG A 271 -40.38 -11.62 -7.45
C ARG A 271 -40.16 -12.48 -8.68
N ARG A 272 -40.15 -13.78 -8.44
CA ARG A 272 -40.35 -14.76 -9.50
C ARG A 272 -41.81 -14.74 -9.91
N VAL A 273 -42.06 -15.30 -11.09
CA VAL A 273 -43.40 -15.50 -11.65
C VAL A 273 -44.32 -16.28 -10.70
N ASN A 274 -43.80 -17.20 -9.89
CA ASN A 274 -44.58 -17.93 -8.89
C ASN A 274 -44.84 -17.15 -7.58
N GLY A 275 -44.44 -15.88 -7.51
CA GLY A 275 -44.63 -14.99 -6.36
C GLY A 275 -43.52 -15.02 -5.30
N SER A 276 -42.52 -15.91 -5.38
CA SER A 276 -41.44 -15.94 -4.38
C SER A 276 -40.46 -14.78 -4.56
N TYR A 277 -39.97 -14.21 -3.46
CA TYR A 277 -39.02 -13.09 -3.49
C TYR A 277 -37.63 -13.47 -4.01
N ILE A 278 -37.00 -12.54 -4.72
CA ILE A 278 -35.60 -12.57 -5.18
C ILE A 278 -35.01 -11.16 -5.11
N ASP A 279 -33.68 -11.09 -5.01
CA ASP A 279 -32.97 -9.83 -5.21
C ASP A 279 -33.00 -9.45 -6.69
N ALA A 280 -33.37 -8.20 -6.97
CA ALA A 280 -33.39 -7.69 -8.32
C ALA A 280 -31.95 -7.47 -8.83
N HIS A 281 -31.71 -7.83 -10.09
CA HIS A 281 -30.42 -7.67 -10.75
C HIS A 281 -30.59 -7.07 -12.14
N ILE A 282 -29.52 -6.48 -12.66
CA ILE A 282 -29.38 -6.11 -14.07
C ILE A 282 -28.81 -7.29 -14.85
N TYR A 283 -29.31 -7.46 -16.08
CA TYR A 283 -28.96 -8.52 -17.00
C TYR A 283 -28.57 -7.93 -18.34
N GLU A 284 -27.49 -8.44 -18.93
CA GLU A 284 -27.14 -8.18 -20.31
C GLU A 284 -27.54 -9.36 -21.21
N VAL A 285 -27.70 -9.09 -22.50
CA VAL A 285 -27.99 -10.13 -23.49
C VAL A 285 -26.70 -10.90 -23.78
N ALA A 286 -26.65 -12.17 -23.37
CA ALA A 286 -25.50 -13.05 -23.60
C ALA A 286 -25.56 -13.71 -24.98
N GLU A 287 -26.76 -14.08 -25.46
CA GLU A 287 -26.95 -14.74 -26.75
C GLU A 287 -28.17 -14.18 -27.49
N ARG A 288 -28.10 -14.18 -28.82
CA ARG A 288 -29.20 -13.80 -29.71
C ARG A 288 -29.49 -14.88 -30.75
N SER A 289 -30.75 -15.03 -31.10
CA SER A 289 -31.18 -15.83 -32.25
C SER A 289 -30.70 -15.24 -33.58
N LYS A 290 -30.78 -16.02 -34.66
CA LYS A 290 -30.50 -15.56 -36.04
C LYS A 290 -31.35 -14.36 -36.48
N ARG A 291 -32.49 -14.11 -35.83
CA ARG A 291 -33.38 -12.96 -36.08
C ARG A 291 -33.13 -11.78 -35.12
N GLY A 292 -32.05 -11.82 -34.34
CA GLY A 292 -31.65 -10.74 -33.42
C GLY A 292 -32.34 -10.74 -32.05
N LYS A 293 -33.34 -11.61 -31.80
CA LYS A 293 -34.02 -11.69 -30.50
C LYS A 293 -33.12 -12.32 -29.43
N PRO A 294 -33.06 -11.77 -28.20
CA PRO A 294 -32.40 -12.39 -27.05
C PRO A 294 -32.84 -13.84 -26.82
N THR A 295 -31.88 -14.74 -26.61
CA THR A 295 -32.12 -16.16 -26.28
C THR A 295 -31.50 -16.59 -24.96
N ALA A 296 -30.54 -15.81 -24.46
CA ALA A 296 -29.97 -16.00 -23.13
C ALA A 296 -29.46 -14.68 -22.57
N PHE A 297 -29.41 -14.62 -21.23
CA PHE A 297 -29.02 -13.45 -20.46
C PHE A 297 -27.94 -13.82 -19.45
N ARG A 298 -27.17 -12.84 -19.03
CA ARG A 298 -26.17 -12.98 -17.96
C ARG A 298 -26.34 -11.86 -16.97
N VAL A 299 -26.24 -12.18 -15.68
CA VAL A 299 -26.29 -11.18 -14.60
C VAL A 299 -25.08 -10.27 -14.75
N VAL A 300 -25.29 -8.96 -14.67
CA VAL A 300 -24.22 -7.97 -14.56
C VAL A 300 -23.89 -7.82 -13.08
N GLU A 301 -22.71 -8.28 -12.67
CA GLU A 301 -22.27 -8.16 -11.28
C GLU A 301 -22.13 -6.68 -10.89
N ASP A 302 -22.51 -6.35 -9.66
CA ASP A 302 -22.40 -5.02 -9.05
C ASP A 302 -23.09 -3.87 -9.80
N ALA A 303 -23.99 -4.18 -10.75
CA ALA A 303 -24.81 -3.16 -11.41
C ALA A 303 -26.01 -2.78 -10.52
N PRO A 304 -26.12 -1.50 -10.08
CA PRO A 304 -27.25 -1.08 -9.28
C PRO A 304 -28.54 -1.14 -10.10
N VAL A 305 -29.57 -1.76 -9.56
CA VAL A 305 -30.92 -1.70 -10.14
C VAL A 305 -31.40 -0.26 -10.03
N GLU A 306 -31.68 0.37 -11.16
CA GLU A 306 -32.10 1.76 -11.21
C GLU A 306 -33.52 1.89 -10.66
N ASN A 307 -33.74 2.82 -9.72
CA ASN A 307 -35.10 3.14 -9.28
C ASN A 307 -35.73 4.11 -10.32
N PRO A 308 -36.74 3.67 -11.10
CA PRO A 308 -37.36 4.50 -12.14
C PRO A 308 -38.24 5.61 -11.56
N PHE A 309 -38.43 5.64 -10.24
CA PHE A 309 -39.19 6.63 -9.53
C PHE A 309 -38.28 7.55 -8.69
N GLU A 310 -38.67 8.81 -8.55
CA GLU A 310 -38.06 9.79 -7.64
C GLU A 310 -39.08 10.28 -6.61
N PRO A 311 -38.67 10.53 -5.35
CA PRO A 311 -39.54 11.11 -4.34
C PRO A 311 -39.94 12.54 -4.70
N VAL A 312 -41.22 12.86 -4.57
CA VAL A 312 -41.77 14.18 -4.86
C VAL A 312 -42.79 14.63 -3.81
N GLY A 313 -42.94 15.95 -3.72
CA GLY A 313 -43.89 16.57 -2.81
C GLY A 313 -43.40 16.59 -1.36
N ARG A 314 -44.33 16.85 -0.44
CA ARG A 314 -44.07 16.95 1.00
C ARG A 314 -44.17 15.58 1.66
N GLU A 315 -43.58 15.46 2.83
CA GLU A 315 -43.74 14.30 3.69
C GLU A 315 -45.20 14.16 4.16
N ILE A 316 -45.68 12.92 4.14
CA ILE A 316 -47.02 12.54 4.54
C ILE A 316 -46.87 11.75 5.83
N ALA A 317 -47.47 12.27 6.90
CA ALA A 317 -47.35 11.69 8.24
C ALA A 317 -48.08 10.34 8.33
N ILE A 318 -47.56 9.45 9.17
CA ILE A 318 -48.19 8.17 9.49
C ILE A 318 -49.28 8.40 10.54
N THR A 319 -50.50 7.94 10.29
CA THR A 319 -51.62 7.97 11.24
C THR A 319 -51.81 6.63 11.94
N GLN A 320 -51.47 5.51 11.29
CA GLN A 320 -51.49 4.17 11.88
C GLN A 320 -50.33 3.34 11.34
N SER A 321 -49.73 2.50 12.19
CA SER A 321 -48.71 1.51 11.83
C SER A 321 -49.01 0.17 12.49
N GLY A 322 -48.73 -0.94 11.81
CA GLY A 322 -48.96 -2.29 12.32
C GLY A 322 -50.09 -3.01 11.59
N GLY A 323 -50.97 -3.70 12.33
CA GLY A 323 -52.09 -4.46 11.75
C GLY A 323 -53.14 -3.55 11.10
N ILE A 324 -53.24 -3.61 9.77
CA ILE A 324 -54.25 -2.92 8.98
C ILE A 324 -55.40 -3.90 8.68
N PRO A 325 -56.64 -3.62 9.15
CA PRO A 325 -57.76 -4.52 8.94
C PRO A 325 -58.19 -4.54 7.47
N CYS A 326 -58.19 -5.74 6.89
CA CYS A 326 -58.52 -6.01 5.50
C CYS A 326 -59.55 -7.14 5.39
N GLY A 327 -60.39 -7.11 4.35
CA GLY A 327 -61.44 -8.10 4.08
C GLY A 327 -62.86 -7.61 4.42
N LEU A 328 -63.80 -7.82 3.49
CA LEU A 328 -65.22 -7.44 3.63
C LEU A 328 -66.00 -8.38 4.57
N VAL A 329 -65.82 -9.70 4.39
CA VAL A 329 -66.57 -10.74 5.12
C VAL A 329 -65.72 -11.35 6.24
N TYR A 330 -64.46 -11.67 5.94
CA TYR A 330 -63.48 -12.18 6.90
C TYR A 330 -62.38 -11.13 7.09
N LYS A 331 -62.50 -10.37 8.17
CA LYS A 331 -61.51 -9.38 8.55
C LYS A 331 -60.23 -10.08 9.03
N HIS A 332 -59.11 -9.72 8.44
CA HIS A 332 -57.78 -10.16 8.85
C HIS A 332 -56.85 -8.94 8.86
N GLU A 333 -55.81 -8.98 9.67
CA GLU A 333 -54.84 -7.89 9.76
C GLU A 333 -53.66 -8.15 8.83
N MET A 334 -53.23 -7.11 8.12
CA MET A 334 -52.00 -7.13 7.34
C MET A 334 -51.08 -6.03 7.84
N GLU A 335 -49.80 -6.35 8.00
CA GLU A 335 -48.82 -5.37 8.44
C GLU A 335 -48.66 -4.24 7.41
N GLY A 336 -48.71 -2.99 7.87
CA GLY A 336 -48.61 -1.82 7.00
C GLY A 336 -48.75 -0.48 7.74
N PHE A 337 -49.04 0.55 6.96
CA PHE A 337 -49.17 1.94 7.39
C PHE A 337 -50.42 2.56 6.79
N ILE A 338 -51.07 3.45 7.54
CA ILE A 338 -52.05 4.40 7.00
C ILE A 338 -51.47 5.79 7.13
N LEU A 339 -51.55 6.57 6.06
CA LEU A 339 -51.03 7.92 5.98
C LEU A 339 -52.10 8.96 6.36
N SER A 340 -51.70 10.20 6.61
CA SER A 340 -52.61 11.30 6.94
C SER A 340 -53.58 11.66 5.83
N ASP A 341 -53.27 11.32 4.58
CA ASP A 341 -54.16 11.47 3.42
C ASP A 341 -55.08 10.25 3.20
N LYS A 342 -55.10 9.29 4.15
CA LYS A 342 -55.82 8.01 4.12
C LYS A 342 -55.29 6.99 3.11
N THR A 343 -54.14 7.22 2.50
CA THR A 343 -53.45 6.19 1.72
C THR A 343 -53.00 5.05 2.63
N VAL A 344 -53.22 3.82 2.19
CA VAL A 344 -52.78 2.60 2.89
C VAL A 344 -51.57 2.02 2.17
N LEU A 345 -50.53 1.67 2.92
CA LEU A 345 -49.30 1.06 2.42
C LEU A 345 -49.10 -0.28 3.13
N LEU A 346 -49.17 -1.39 2.40
CA LEU A 346 -49.07 -2.73 2.99
C LEU A 346 -47.67 -3.30 2.77
N GLN A 347 -47.16 -4.06 3.74
CA GLN A 347 -45.85 -4.70 3.59
C GLN A 347 -45.77 -5.71 2.46
N LYS A 348 -46.88 -6.38 2.17
CA LYS A 348 -47.00 -7.27 1.02
C LYS A 348 -46.89 -6.53 -0.33
N GLU A 349 -47.08 -5.21 -0.33
CA GLU A 349 -47.03 -4.34 -1.51
C GLU A 349 -45.75 -3.49 -1.56
N ARG A 350 -44.67 -3.95 -0.91
CA ARG A 350 -43.36 -3.31 -0.95
C ARG A 350 -42.51 -3.79 -2.13
N ASP A 351 -41.83 -2.87 -2.80
CA ASP A 351 -40.92 -3.14 -3.92
C ASP A 351 -39.47 -3.43 -3.45
N ALA A 352 -38.56 -3.65 -4.42
CA ALA A 352 -37.16 -3.98 -4.18
C ALA A 352 -36.35 -2.86 -3.52
N HIS A 353 -36.75 -1.61 -3.76
CA HIS A 353 -36.09 -0.40 -3.27
C HIS A 353 -36.65 0.02 -1.90
N GLY A 354 -37.64 -0.72 -1.41
CA GLY A 354 -38.28 -0.46 -0.14
C GLY A 354 -39.44 0.52 -0.19
N ASN A 355 -39.92 0.87 -1.39
CA ASN A 355 -41.10 1.70 -1.62
C ASN A 355 -42.38 0.87 -1.59
N TYR A 356 -43.52 1.53 -1.38
CA TYR A 356 -44.82 0.90 -1.20
C TYR A 356 -45.78 1.37 -2.28
N TYR A 357 -46.54 0.43 -2.85
CA TYR A 357 -47.70 0.81 -3.64
C TYR A 357 -48.79 1.36 -2.72
N GLY A 358 -49.35 2.50 -3.12
CA GLY A 358 -50.51 3.09 -2.47
C GLY A 358 -51.74 2.22 -2.64
N GLY A 359 -52.61 2.24 -1.63
CA GLY A 359 -53.95 1.70 -1.71
C GLY A 359 -54.97 2.61 -1.05
N ILE A 360 -56.23 2.40 -1.39
CA ILE A 360 -57.38 2.97 -0.69
C ILE A 360 -58.16 1.84 -0.03
N SER A 361 -58.62 2.07 1.19
CA SER A 361 -59.53 1.16 1.90
C SER A 361 -60.97 1.67 1.77
N LEU A 362 -61.86 0.83 1.26
CA LEU A 362 -63.31 1.07 1.22
C LEU A 362 -64.01 -0.11 1.92
N ASP A 363 -64.55 0.14 3.12
CA ASP A 363 -65.26 -0.85 3.93
C ASP A 363 -64.47 -2.16 4.18
N GLY A 364 -63.15 -2.05 4.32
CA GLY A 364 -62.24 -3.18 4.52
C GLY A 364 -61.75 -3.82 3.21
N MET A 365 -62.25 -3.42 2.04
CA MET A 365 -61.69 -3.80 0.75
C MET A 365 -60.52 -2.88 0.38
N MET A 366 -59.37 -3.49 0.09
CA MET A 366 -58.17 -2.77 -0.32
C MET A 366 -58.05 -2.72 -1.84
N PHE A 367 -57.99 -1.50 -2.40
CA PHE A 367 -57.72 -1.29 -3.82
C PHE A 367 -56.36 -0.63 -4.01
N LYS A 368 -55.48 -1.30 -4.76
CA LYS A 368 -54.19 -0.76 -5.17
C LYS A 368 -54.39 0.41 -6.13
N ILE A 369 -53.67 1.50 -5.92
CA ILE A 369 -53.65 2.67 -6.81
C ILE A 369 -52.28 2.76 -7.49
N PRO A 370 -52.19 3.34 -8.71
CA PRO A 370 -50.93 3.48 -9.45
C PRO A 370 -50.10 4.65 -8.91
N LYS A 371 -49.80 4.65 -7.60
CA LYS A 371 -48.94 5.62 -6.92
C LYS A 371 -47.98 4.87 -6.01
N MET A 372 -46.73 5.31 -6.00
CA MET A 372 -45.66 4.73 -5.17
C MET A 372 -45.26 5.70 -4.07
N TYR A 373 -44.79 5.16 -2.95
CA TYR A 373 -44.40 5.93 -1.77
C TYR A 373 -43.09 5.40 -1.19
N THR A 374 -42.08 6.25 -1.03
CA THR A 374 -40.83 5.87 -0.34
C THR A 374 -40.95 6.18 1.15
N PRO A 375 -40.45 5.32 2.04
CA PRO A 375 -40.33 5.64 3.45
C PRO A 375 -39.34 6.78 3.67
N VAL A 376 -39.63 7.61 4.65
CA VAL A 376 -38.70 8.56 5.26
C VAL A 376 -38.35 8.00 6.62
N THR A 377 -37.06 7.84 6.89
CA THR A 377 -36.56 7.26 8.14
C THR A 377 -35.81 8.29 8.97
N ASP A 378 -35.84 8.13 10.29
CA ASP A 378 -34.95 8.86 11.20
C ASP A 378 -33.54 8.25 11.22
N GLU A 379 -32.66 8.81 12.04
CA GLU A 379 -31.26 8.37 12.24
C GLU A 379 -31.14 6.93 12.74
N THR A 380 -32.20 6.38 13.32
CA THR A 380 -32.25 4.99 13.82
C THR A 380 -32.79 4.00 12.79
N GLY A 381 -33.16 4.48 11.60
CA GLY A 381 -33.76 3.66 10.54
C GLY A 381 -35.26 3.42 10.73
N ARG A 382 -35.90 4.06 11.71
CA ARG A 382 -37.34 3.92 11.94
C ARG A 382 -38.11 4.78 10.95
N ILE A 383 -39.14 4.22 10.33
CA ILE A 383 -40.00 4.95 9.38
C ILE A 383 -40.85 5.97 10.15
N THR A 384 -40.72 7.25 9.80
CA THR A 384 -41.41 8.39 10.44
C THR A 384 -42.47 9.03 9.55
N ALA A 385 -42.28 8.98 8.23
CA ALA A 385 -43.20 9.51 7.23
C ALA A 385 -43.03 8.79 5.90
N PHE A 386 -43.83 9.17 4.90
CA PHE A 386 -43.67 8.72 3.52
C PHE A 386 -43.67 9.90 2.56
N ARG A 387 -42.99 9.76 1.41
CA ARG A 387 -43.11 10.70 0.29
C ARG A 387 -43.69 9.97 -0.90
N GLN A 388 -44.65 10.59 -1.57
CA GLN A 388 -45.11 10.07 -2.86
C GLN A 388 -43.96 10.10 -3.85
N MET A 389 -43.92 9.16 -4.77
CA MET A 389 -42.96 9.11 -5.85
C MET A 389 -43.65 9.39 -7.19
N ARG A 390 -42.86 9.84 -8.16
CA ARG A 390 -43.27 9.94 -9.56
C ARG A 390 -42.25 9.27 -10.46
N GLU A 391 -42.67 8.90 -11.65
CA GLU A 391 -41.75 8.43 -12.70
C GLU A 391 -40.75 9.53 -13.04
N LYS A 392 -39.48 9.16 -13.16
CA LYS A 392 -38.43 10.07 -13.62
C LYS A 392 -38.65 10.38 -15.11
N ASP A 393 -38.55 11.66 -15.46
CA ASP A 393 -38.54 12.10 -16.86
C ASP A 393 -37.15 11.84 -17.48
N PHE A 394 -36.92 10.62 -17.95
CA PHE A 394 -35.66 10.24 -18.61
C PHE A 394 -35.37 10.98 -19.92
N SER A 395 -36.36 11.69 -20.50
CA SER A 395 -36.20 12.44 -21.74
C SER A 395 -35.29 13.68 -21.62
N ARG A 396 -34.85 14.07 -20.41
CA ARG A 396 -34.08 15.29 -20.17
C ARG A 396 -32.66 15.07 -19.66
N GLU A 397 -32.24 13.84 -19.43
CA GLU A 397 -30.85 13.59 -19.03
C GLU A 397 -29.95 13.67 -20.27
N GLN A 398 -29.22 14.78 -20.39
CA GLN A 398 -28.00 14.77 -21.21
C GLN A 398 -27.05 13.73 -20.63
N PRO A 399 -26.37 12.93 -21.47
CA PRO A 399 -25.46 11.89 -20.98
C PRO A 399 -24.46 12.53 -20.01
N GLN A 400 -24.35 11.94 -18.82
CA GLN A 400 -23.37 12.34 -17.82
C GLN A 400 -22.02 12.50 -18.52
N LYS A 401 -21.46 13.73 -18.48
CA LYS A 401 -20.09 13.96 -18.91
C LYS A 401 -19.21 13.02 -18.09
N LYS A 402 -18.56 12.06 -18.77
CA LYS A 402 -17.47 11.28 -18.19
C LYS A 402 -16.54 12.26 -17.47
N PRO A 403 -16.11 11.98 -16.22
CA PRO A 403 -15.09 12.80 -15.59
C PRO A 403 -13.87 12.82 -16.52
N GLU A 404 -13.47 14.03 -16.92
CA GLU A 404 -12.28 14.24 -17.74
C GLU A 404 -11.10 13.57 -17.04
N LYS A 405 -10.49 12.59 -17.72
CA LYS A 405 -9.20 12.05 -17.30
C LYS A 405 -8.23 13.24 -17.28
N LYS A 406 -7.65 13.53 -16.11
CA LYS A 406 -6.49 14.42 -16.02
C LYS A 406 -5.42 13.90 -16.99
N PRO A 407 -4.82 14.76 -17.83
CA PRO A 407 -3.79 14.33 -18.75
C PRO A 407 -2.59 13.78 -17.98
N SER A 408 -2.00 12.73 -18.54
CA SER A 408 -0.80 12.08 -18.00
C SER A 408 0.34 13.09 -17.90
N ILE A 409 1.20 12.95 -16.89
CA ILE A 409 2.43 13.75 -16.70
C ILE A 409 3.28 13.76 -17.99
N ARG A 410 3.19 12.70 -18.80
CA ARG A 410 3.89 12.59 -20.09
C ARG A 410 3.39 13.57 -21.16
N GLU A 411 2.14 14.04 -21.10
CA GLU A 411 1.60 15.09 -21.99
C GLU A 411 1.94 16.51 -21.51
N GLN A 412 2.32 16.68 -20.24
CA GLN A 412 2.70 17.99 -19.69
C GLN A 412 4.18 18.35 -19.96
N LEU A 413 5.04 17.36 -20.22
CA LEU A 413 6.48 17.55 -20.47
C LEU A 413 6.87 17.72 -21.95
N ALA A 414 5.94 17.68 -22.90
CA ALA A 414 6.24 17.76 -24.33
C ALA A 414 6.13 19.17 -24.96
N LYS A 415 5.81 20.23 -24.19
CA LYS A 415 5.81 21.61 -24.72
C LYS A 415 7.11 22.33 -24.39
N LYS A 416 8.10 22.20 -25.30
CA LYS A 416 9.20 23.17 -25.40
C LYS A 416 8.61 24.56 -25.71
N PRO A 417 9.08 25.64 -25.07
CA PRO A 417 8.58 26.97 -25.34
C PRO A 417 9.12 27.48 -26.68
N GLU A 418 8.23 27.70 -27.65
CA GLU A 418 8.53 28.48 -28.85
C GLU A 418 8.68 29.95 -28.48
N GLN A 419 9.74 30.54 -29.02
CA GLN A 419 10.18 31.92 -28.80
C GLN A 419 9.10 32.93 -29.20
N HIS A 420 8.84 33.88 -28.29
CA HIS A 420 8.09 35.10 -28.58
C HIS A 420 8.75 35.86 -29.74
N THR A 421 8.07 35.93 -30.88
CA THR A 421 8.37 36.90 -31.93
C THR A 421 7.67 38.22 -31.64
N ALA A 422 8.43 39.29 -31.81
CA ALA A 422 8.14 40.65 -31.41
C ALA A 422 6.91 41.28 -32.10
N ALA A 423 6.19 42.10 -31.33
CA ALA A 423 5.11 42.95 -31.79
C ALA A 423 5.58 43.99 -32.81
N LYS A 424 4.84 44.13 -33.92
CA LYS A 424 4.92 45.29 -34.83
C LYS A 424 4.10 46.46 -34.24
N PRO A 425 4.61 47.71 -34.26
CA PRO A 425 3.88 48.89 -33.81
C PRO A 425 2.95 49.46 -34.90
N PRO A 426 1.91 50.25 -34.53
CA PRO A 426 0.97 50.81 -35.48
C PRO A 426 1.50 52.11 -36.10
N ALA A 427 1.45 52.21 -37.43
CA ALA A 427 1.82 53.43 -38.15
C ALA A 427 0.64 54.43 -38.18
N LYS A 428 0.95 55.65 -37.75
CA LYS A 428 0.07 56.82 -37.66
C LYS A 428 -0.38 57.32 -39.04
N ARG A 429 -1.66 57.71 -39.14
CA ARG A 429 -2.15 58.67 -40.14
C ARG A 429 -1.51 60.04 -39.90
N LYS A 430 -0.99 60.67 -40.96
CA LYS A 430 -0.63 62.09 -41.00
C LYS A 430 -1.38 62.72 -42.17
N ASP A 431 -2.34 63.57 -41.85
CA ASP A 431 -2.85 64.58 -42.76
C ASP A 431 -2.00 65.86 -42.62
N LEU A 432 -1.80 66.51 -43.76
CA LEU A 432 -1.39 67.89 -44.07
C LEU A 432 -0.72 68.76 -43.00
N GLU A 433 0.45 69.32 -43.35
CA GLU A 433 0.59 70.77 -43.59
C GLU A 433 1.94 71.12 -44.28
N ARG A 434 1.80 72.02 -45.27
CA ARG A 434 2.75 72.85 -46.06
C ARG A 434 4.24 72.55 -46.09
#